data_AF-F8B5X0-F1
#
_entry.id   AF-F8B5X0-F1
#
_cell.length_a   1.000
_cell.length_b   1.000
_cell.length_c   1.000
_cell.angle_alpha   90.00
_cell.angle_beta   90.00
_cell.angle_gamma   90.00
#
_symmetry.space_group_name_H-M   'P 1'
#
loop_
_entity.id
_entity.type
_entity.pdbx_description
1 polymer ?
#
loop_
_entity_poly.entity_id
_entity_poly.type
_entity_poly.pdbx_seq_one_letter_code
_entity_poly.pdbx_strand_id
1 'polypeptide(L)'
;MFRRLGTDVRGGRRARSVPRMVSDTPSLDDAVALATRAHTGQLDKIGEGYIGHPLRVMRAVAAIADGVGADHEHAQMAAVLHDVVEDSAITLDDLVALGYPPAVVAAVDALSHRPGEPVEDYLARVAADDLAVAVKRADMADNGDPARLIRLPAERADRYRQRYADRTRLLDDLVAARRAAGKAAGTGEAAEAADADAHRKPAEEAGEASGTEGVGGTEGVGGGDAKRAGGRAAARGSGPPVASTP
;
A
#
# COMPACT_ATOMS: atom_id res chain seq x y z
N MET A 1 52.13 26.14 62.59
CA MET A 1 53.09 26.53 61.54
C MET A 1 52.68 25.87 60.23
N PHE A 2 52.66 26.66 59.16
CA PHE A 2 52.61 26.33 57.73
C PHE A 2 51.30 25.94 57.00
N ARG A 3 51.00 26.85 56.05
CA ARG A 3 50.02 26.91 54.95
C ARG A 3 50.34 25.95 53.78
N ARG A 4 49.38 25.95 52.83
CA ARG A 4 49.45 25.82 51.33
C ARG A 4 49.29 24.38 50.80
N LEU A 5 48.62 24.04 49.70
CA LEU A 5 47.81 24.64 48.60
C LEU A 5 46.88 23.49 48.11
N GLY A 6 45.61 23.68 47.78
CA GLY A 6 45.17 24.17 46.47
C GLY A 6 45.33 23.12 45.36
N THR A 7 44.24 22.48 44.91
CA THR A 7 43.95 22.28 43.48
C THR A 7 42.45 22.01 43.29
N ASP A 8 41.85 23.00 42.62
CA ASP A 8 40.55 23.02 41.99
C ASP A 8 40.48 21.95 40.89
N VAL A 9 39.57 20.98 41.01
CA VAL A 9 39.19 20.09 39.89
C VAL A 9 37.76 20.45 39.52
N ARG A 10 37.64 21.42 38.61
CA ARG A 10 36.43 21.69 37.84
C ARG A 10 36.01 20.42 37.11
N GLY A 11 35.03 19.72 37.67
CA GLY A 11 34.31 18.63 37.03
C GLY A 11 33.58 19.16 35.79
N GLY A 12 34.25 19.06 34.64
CA GLY A 12 33.63 19.30 33.35
C GLY A 12 32.44 18.37 33.18
N ARG A 13 31.24 18.95 33.18
CA ARG A 13 30.03 18.26 32.72
C ARG A 13 30.29 17.89 31.26
N ARG A 14 30.67 16.64 31.02
CA ARG A 14 30.60 16.05 29.69
C ARG A 14 29.13 16.15 29.28
N ALA A 15 28.83 17.04 28.35
CA ALA A 15 27.57 17.02 27.63
C ALA A 15 27.40 15.58 27.16
N ARG A 16 26.39 14.90 27.70
CA ARG A 16 25.98 13.59 27.18
C ARG A 16 25.63 13.84 25.72
N SER A 17 26.45 13.33 24.82
CA SER A 17 26.14 13.29 23.40
C SER A 17 24.81 12.57 23.28
N VAL A 18 23.73 13.33 23.06
CA VAL A 18 22.43 12.77 22.72
C VAL A 18 22.66 12.03 21.41
N PRO A 19 22.39 10.71 21.32
CA PRO A 19 22.48 10.01 20.04
C PRO A 19 21.58 10.75 19.07
N ARG A 20 22.16 11.26 17.98
CA ARG A 20 21.43 11.80 16.85
C ARG A 20 20.53 10.66 16.34
N MET A 21 19.22 10.77 16.53
CA MET A 21 18.25 9.83 15.96
C MET A 21 18.52 9.78 14.45
N VAL A 22 18.98 8.62 13.98
CA VAL A 22 19.04 8.32 12.56
C VAL A 22 17.59 8.16 12.12
N SER A 23 17.13 9.15 11.36
CA SER A 23 15.80 9.26 10.75
C SER A 23 15.74 8.38 9.51
N ASP A 24 16.01 7.10 9.66
CA ASP A 24 15.86 6.15 8.57
C ASP A 24 14.46 5.53 8.73
N THR A 25 13.59 5.81 7.75
CA THR A 25 12.28 5.16 7.65
C THR A 25 12.48 3.65 7.74
N PRO A 26 11.70 2.91 8.56
CA PRO A 26 11.83 1.47 8.69
C PRO A 26 11.76 0.79 7.32
N SER A 27 12.63 -0.19 7.10
CA SER A 27 12.63 -1.03 5.90
C SER A 27 11.59 -2.15 5.99
N LEU A 28 11.31 -2.83 4.88
CA LEU A 28 10.49 -4.04 4.90
C LEU A 28 11.07 -5.12 5.84
N ASP A 29 12.39 -5.23 5.92
CA ASP A 29 13.05 -6.19 6.82
C ASP A 29 12.78 -5.85 8.30
N ASP A 30 12.72 -4.56 8.64
CA ASP A 30 12.33 -4.11 9.99
C ASP A 30 10.89 -4.50 10.31
N ALA A 31 9.97 -4.37 9.33
CA ALA A 31 8.57 -4.78 9.46
C ALA A 31 8.44 -6.29 9.68
N VAL A 32 9.16 -7.10 8.90
CA VAL A 32 9.21 -8.56 9.05
C VAL A 32 9.74 -8.94 10.44
N ALA A 33 10.82 -8.28 10.89
CA ALA A 33 11.41 -8.56 12.19
C ALA A 33 10.48 -8.14 13.34
N LEU A 34 9.73 -7.04 13.19
CA LEU A 34 8.72 -6.61 14.16
C LEU A 34 7.57 -7.63 14.26
N ALA A 35 6.97 -8.03 13.14
CA ALA A 35 5.90 -9.02 13.10
C ALA A 35 6.34 -10.38 13.67
N THR A 36 7.56 -10.81 13.35
CA THR A 36 8.13 -12.06 13.88
C THR A 36 8.22 -12.02 15.42
N ARG A 37 8.66 -10.90 15.98
CA ARG A 37 8.73 -10.71 17.43
C ARG A 37 7.33 -10.63 18.06
N ALA A 38 6.41 -9.90 17.45
CA ALA A 38 5.04 -9.71 17.91
C ALA A 38 4.29 -11.05 18.05
N HIS A 39 4.45 -11.95 17.08
CA HIS A 39 3.75 -13.23 17.03
C HIS A 39 4.58 -14.41 17.56
N THR A 40 5.63 -14.15 18.35
CA THR A 40 6.48 -15.20 18.92
C THR A 40 5.68 -16.08 19.87
N GLY A 41 5.68 -17.40 19.62
CA GLY A 41 4.95 -18.38 20.41
C GLY A 41 3.46 -18.50 20.09
N GLN A 42 2.91 -17.63 19.24
CA GLN A 42 1.54 -17.73 18.76
C GLN A 42 1.42 -18.88 17.74
N LEU A 43 0.37 -19.69 17.89
CA LEU A 43 0.03 -20.75 16.96
C LEU A 43 -1.21 -20.37 16.16
N ASP A 44 -1.23 -20.77 14.90
CA ASP A 44 -2.39 -20.61 14.03
C ASP A 44 -3.45 -21.71 14.26
N LYS A 45 -4.54 -21.62 13.50
CA LYS A 45 -5.69 -22.54 13.60
C LYS A 45 -5.34 -24.02 13.34
N ILE A 46 -4.23 -24.31 12.65
CA ILE A 46 -3.76 -25.68 12.34
C ILE A 46 -2.54 -26.09 13.19
N GLY A 47 -2.15 -25.26 14.16
CA GLY A 47 -1.07 -25.54 15.11
C GLY A 47 0.34 -25.18 14.62
N GLU A 48 0.47 -24.40 13.54
CA GLU A 48 1.76 -23.92 13.05
C GLU A 48 2.08 -22.52 13.60
N GLY A 49 3.35 -22.10 13.54
CA GLY A 49 3.73 -20.75 13.99
C GLY A 49 3.00 -19.65 13.23
N TYR A 50 2.33 -18.75 13.96
CA TYR A 50 1.42 -17.76 13.38
C TYR A 50 2.08 -16.84 12.36
N ILE A 51 3.36 -16.49 12.55
CA ILE A 51 4.15 -15.66 11.63
C ILE A 51 4.12 -16.17 10.16
N GLY A 52 3.88 -17.46 9.95
CA GLY A 52 3.69 -18.01 8.61
C GLY A 52 2.52 -17.37 7.85
N HIS A 53 1.45 -16.96 8.54
CA HIS A 53 0.30 -16.29 7.93
C HIS A 53 0.65 -14.89 7.40
N PRO A 54 1.12 -13.91 8.21
CA PRO A 54 1.50 -12.60 7.71
C PRO A 54 2.53 -12.65 6.56
N LEU A 55 3.49 -13.59 6.61
CA LEU A 55 4.46 -13.77 5.53
C LEU A 55 3.83 -14.26 4.21
N ARG A 56 2.81 -15.14 4.26
CA ARG A 56 2.09 -15.57 3.05
C ARG A 56 1.21 -14.45 2.50
N VAL A 57 0.55 -13.67 3.36
CA VAL A 57 -0.22 -12.48 2.97
C VAL A 57 0.69 -11.45 2.29
N MET A 58 1.85 -11.15 2.88
CA MET A 58 2.87 -10.27 2.29
C MET A 58 3.30 -10.73 0.89
N ARG A 59 3.59 -12.02 0.70
CA ARG A 59 3.96 -12.58 -0.61
C ARG A 59 2.84 -12.48 -1.64
N ALA A 60 1.59 -12.71 -1.22
CA ALA A 60 0.43 -12.59 -2.09
C ALA A 60 0.20 -11.13 -2.53
N VAL A 61 0.36 -10.17 -1.62
CA VAL A 61 0.24 -8.74 -1.93
C VAL A 61 1.34 -8.27 -2.88
N ALA A 62 2.59 -8.70 -2.68
CA ALA A 62 3.70 -8.37 -3.58
C ALA A 62 3.42 -8.75 -5.04
N ALA A 63 2.68 -9.84 -5.27
CA ALA A 63 2.32 -10.29 -6.63
C ALA A 63 1.25 -9.42 -7.32
N ILE A 64 0.55 -8.54 -6.58
CA ILE A 64 -0.54 -7.70 -7.09
C ILE A 64 -0.32 -6.19 -6.87
N ALA A 65 0.82 -5.81 -6.30
CA ALA A 65 1.08 -4.46 -5.79
C ALA A 65 1.00 -3.37 -6.87
N ASP A 66 1.39 -3.65 -8.12
CA ASP A 66 1.33 -2.71 -9.25
C ASP A 66 -0.10 -2.17 -9.52
N GLY A 67 -1.14 -2.87 -9.04
CA GLY A 67 -2.55 -2.48 -9.18
C GLY A 67 -3.16 -1.77 -7.97
N VAL A 68 -2.42 -1.58 -6.87
CA VAL A 68 -2.96 -1.11 -5.58
C VAL A 68 -2.91 0.42 -5.44
N GLY A 69 -2.19 1.12 -6.33
CA GLY A 69 -2.04 2.58 -6.25
C GLY A 69 -1.22 3.05 -5.03
N ALA A 70 -0.52 2.11 -4.38
CA ALA A 70 0.40 2.35 -3.28
C ALA A 70 1.82 1.99 -3.71
N ASP A 71 2.80 2.49 -2.97
CA ASP A 71 4.18 2.04 -3.10
C ASP A 71 4.26 0.52 -2.82
N HIS A 72 5.03 -0.19 -3.64
CA HIS A 72 5.14 -1.65 -3.58
C HIS A 72 5.62 -2.12 -2.19
N GLU A 73 6.61 -1.43 -1.63
CA GLU A 73 7.18 -1.77 -0.34
C GLU A 73 6.19 -1.47 0.79
N HIS A 74 5.48 -0.34 0.73
CA HIS A 74 4.39 -0.03 1.67
C HIS A 74 3.31 -1.11 1.68
N ALA A 75 2.97 -1.67 0.51
CA ALA A 75 1.99 -2.74 0.42
C ALA A 75 2.43 -4.01 1.15
N GLN A 76 3.71 -4.36 1.02
CA GLN A 76 4.30 -5.49 1.74
C GLN A 76 4.42 -5.23 3.25
N MET A 77 4.79 -4.02 3.66
CA MET A 77 4.86 -3.62 5.07
C MET A 77 3.49 -3.72 5.73
N ALA A 78 2.45 -3.13 5.13
CA ALA A 78 1.08 -3.22 5.66
C ALA A 78 0.61 -4.68 5.75
N ALA A 79 0.93 -5.50 4.76
CA ALA A 79 0.58 -6.91 4.75
C ALA A 79 1.25 -7.73 5.85
N VAL A 80 2.55 -7.52 6.12
CA VAL A 80 3.24 -8.27 7.18
C VAL A 80 2.88 -7.77 8.59
N LEU A 81 2.43 -6.52 8.71
CA LEU A 81 2.04 -5.90 9.99
C LEU A 81 0.54 -5.97 10.30
N HIS A 82 -0.30 -6.51 9.40
CA HIS A 82 -1.75 -6.33 9.48
C HIS A 82 -2.42 -6.82 10.78
N ASP A 83 -1.89 -7.87 11.41
CA ASP A 83 -2.41 -8.41 12.67
C ASP A 83 -1.62 -7.95 13.90
N VAL A 84 -0.52 -7.21 13.72
CA VAL A 84 0.40 -6.89 14.83
C VAL A 84 -0.31 -6.08 15.92
N VAL A 85 -1.17 -5.14 15.53
CA VAL A 85 -1.94 -4.33 16.49
C VAL A 85 -3.12 -5.11 17.09
N GLU A 86 -3.70 -6.05 16.36
CA GLU A 86 -4.85 -6.84 16.82
C GLU A 86 -4.43 -7.94 17.81
N ASP A 87 -3.31 -8.61 17.55
CA ASP A 87 -2.90 -9.84 18.23
C ASP A 87 -1.68 -9.69 19.17
N SER A 88 -1.17 -8.46 19.36
CA SER A 88 -0.01 -8.22 20.22
C SER A 88 -0.15 -6.98 21.11
N ALA A 89 0.89 -6.68 21.89
CA ALA A 89 0.94 -5.49 22.73
C ALA A 89 1.36 -4.22 21.96
N ILE A 90 1.76 -4.34 20.70
CA ILE A 90 2.17 -3.21 19.86
C ILE A 90 0.94 -2.39 19.48
N THR A 91 1.05 -1.07 19.61
CA THR A 91 -0.02 -0.12 19.30
C THR A 91 0.25 0.63 18.00
N LEU A 92 -0.77 1.32 17.47
CA LEU A 92 -0.59 2.24 16.33
C LEU A 92 0.41 3.36 16.66
N ASP A 93 0.40 3.87 17.89
CA ASP A 93 1.34 4.90 18.35
C ASP A 93 2.78 4.39 18.34
N ASP A 94 3.01 3.12 18.65
CA ASP A 94 4.33 2.49 18.54
C ASP A 94 4.80 2.45 17.08
N LEU A 95 3.91 2.10 16.13
CA LEU A 95 4.25 2.10 14.71
C LEU A 95 4.61 3.51 14.21
N VAL A 96 3.86 4.53 14.65
CA VAL A 96 4.17 5.94 14.35
C VAL A 96 5.52 6.34 14.96
N ALA A 97 5.77 5.98 16.23
CA ALA A 97 7.02 6.31 16.93
C ALA A 97 8.24 5.61 16.32
N LEU A 98 8.06 4.42 15.76
CA LEU A 98 9.08 3.70 14.99
C LEU A 98 9.34 4.32 13.61
N GLY A 99 8.49 5.24 13.15
CA GLY A 99 8.67 5.97 11.90
C GLY A 99 8.10 5.27 10.67
N TYR A 100 7.18 4.32 10.84
CA TYR A 100 6.53 3.66 9.69
C TYR A 100 5.78 4.69 8.84
N PRO A 101 5.74 4.51 7.50
CA PRO A 101 5.05 5.44 6.60
C PRO A 101 3.58 5.63 6.99
N PRO A 102 3.02 6.87 6.93
CA PRO A 102 1.63 7.12 7.31
C PRO A 102 0.61 6.25 6.58
N ALA A 103 0.85 5.94 5.31
CA ALA A 103 -0.01 5.05 4.52
C ALA A 103 -0.03 3.61 5.07
N VAL A 104 1.12 3.11 5.55
CA VAL A 104 1.21 1.79 6.19
C VAL A 104 0.44 1.78 7.51
N VAL A 105 0.64 2.81 8.34
CA VAL A 105 -0.06 2.92 9.64
C VAL A 105 -1.57 3.04 9.45
N ALA A 106 -2.03 3.86 8.49
CA ALA A 106 -3.44 4.02 8.17
C ALA A 106 -4.07 2.69 7.69
N ALA A 107 -3.38 1.94 6.84
CA ALA A 107 -3.84 0.63 6.41
C ALA A 107 -3.91 -0.37 7.59
N VAL A 108 -2.91 -0.38 8.49
CA VAL A 108 -2.92 -1.25 9.68
C VAL A 108 -4.07 -0.89 10.64
N ASP A 109 -4.37 0.39 10.87
CA ASP A 109 -5.56 0.80 11.65
C ASP A 109 -6.85 0.31 10.98
N ALA A 110 -6.98 0.48 9.66
CA ALA A 110 -8.14 -0.01 8.92
C ALA A 110 -8.27 -1.55 9.03
N LEU A 111 -7.16 -2.28 9.02
CA LEU A 111 -7.10 -3.75 9.09
C LEU A 111 -7.28 -4.30 10.51
N SER A 112 -7.07 -3.50 11.55
CA SER A 112 -7.23 -3.94 12.93
C SER A 112 -8.70 -3.89 13.36
N HIS A 113 -9.30 -5.05 13.66
CA HIS A 113 -10.69 -5.13 14.09
C HIS A 113 -10.82 -4.65 15.54
N ARG A 114 -11.69 -3.65 15.78
CA ARG A 114 -11.83 -3.05 17.11
C ARG A 114 -12.73 -3.91 18.01
N PRO A 115 -12.46 -3.98 19.33
CA PRO A 115 -13.33 -4.70 20.26
C PRO A 115 -14.77 -4.17 20.21
N GLY A 116 -15.72 -5.07 19.90
CA GLY A 116 -17.15 -4.74 19.82
C GLY A 116 -17.60 -4.07 18.51
N GLU A 117 -16.71 -3.86 17.56
CA GLU A 117 -17.07 -3.31 16.25
C GLU A 117 -17.81 -4.35 15.41
N PRO A 118 -18.99 -4.02 14.83
CA PRO A 118 -19.67 -4.88 13.87
C PRO A 118 -18.78 -5.19 12.66
N VAL A 119 -18.93 -6.38 12.08
CA VAL A 119 -18.11 -6.82 10.94
C VAL A 119 -18.33 -5.92 9.73
N GLU A 120 -19.55 -5.43 9.55
CA GLU A 120 -19.95 -4.51 8.48
C GLU A 120 -19.23 -3.17 8.61
N ASP A 121 -19.15 -2.61 9.82
CA ASP A 121 -18.47 -1.34 10.10
C ASP A 121 -16.95 -1.50 9.92
N TYR A 122 -16.39 -2.59 10.43
CA TYR A 122 -14.98 -2.93 10.22
C TYR A 122 -14.64 -3.03 8.73
N LEU A 123 -15.39 -3.82 7.96
CA LEU A 123 -15.14 -3.97 6.53
C LEU A 123 -15.45 -2.70 5.74
N ALA A 124 -16.33 -1.82 6.23
CA ALA A 124 -16.54 -0.50 5.64
C ALA A 124 -15.30 0.41 5.83
N ARG A 125 -14.64 0.36 7.00
CA ARG A 125 -13.36 1.05 7.20
C ARG A 125 -12.26 0.50 6.29
N VAL A 126 -12.15 -0.83 6.20
CA VAL A 126 -11.22 -1.48 5.26
C VAL A 126 -11.52 -1.02 3.84
N ALA A 127 -12.78 -1.03 3.41
CA ALA A 127 -13.18 -0.65 2.05
C ALA A 127 -12.85 0.81 1.69
N ALA A 128 -12.68 1.68 2.67
CA ALA A 128 -12.32 3.09 2.47
C ALA A 128 -10.86 3.28 2.00
N ASP A 129 -9.98 2.33 2.28
CA ASP A 129 -8.54 2.37 2.00
C ASP A 129 -8.13 1.28 0.98
N ASP A 130 -7.65 1.69 -0.19
CA ASP A 130 -7.30 0.74 -1.27
C ASP A 130 -6.16 -0.22 -0.92
N LEU A 131 -5.21 0.23 -0.08
CA LEU A 131 -4.14 -0.63 0.41
C LEU A 131 -4.68 -1.65 1.41
N ALA A 132 -5.53 -1.23 2.36
CA ALA A 132 -6.20 -2.13 3.28
C ALA A 132 -7.07 -3.16 2.56
N VAL A 133 -7.78 -2.77 1.49
CA VAL A 133 -8.56 -3.71 0.65
C VAL A 133 -7.66 -4.80 0.05
N ALA A 134 -6.51 -4.42 -0.52
CA ALA A 134 -5.59 -5.38 -1.14
C ALA A 134 -5.07 -6.40 -0.11
N VAL A 135 -4.65 -5.91 1.05
CA VAL A 135 -4.19 -6.77 2.15
C VAL A 135 -5.32 -7.64 2.67
N LYS A 136 -6.53 -7.10 2.88
CA LYS A 136 -7.64 -7.87 3.44
C LYS A 136 -8.11 -8.99 2.51
N ARG A 137 -8.07 -8.77 1.19
CA ARG A 137 -8.34 -9.83 0.21
C ARG A 137 -7.30 -10.96 0.30
N ALA A 138 -6.02 -10.61 0.41
CA ALA A 138 -4.95 -11.59 0.56
C ALA A 138 -5.04 -12.36 1.89
N ASP A 139 -5.35 -11.68 3.00
CA ASP A 139 -5.67 -12.29 4.29
C ASP A 139 -6.80 -13.30 4.15
N MET A 140 -7.98 -12.88 3.67
CA MET A 140 -9.15 -13.75 3.54
C MET A 140 -8.89 -14.95 2.61
N ALA A 141 -8.08 -14.77 1.56
CA ALA A 141 -7.67 -15.86 0.68
C ALA A 141 -6.77 -16.88 1.39
N ASP A 142 -5.74 -16.45 2.14
CA ASP A 142 -4.90 -17.36 2.95
C ASP A 142 -5.72 -18.09 4.01
N ASN A 143 -6.67 -17.35 4.58
CA ASN A 143 -7.51 -17.84 5.64
C ASN A 143 -8.58 -18.84 5.16
N GLY A 144 -9.01 -18.70 3.91
CA GLY A 144 -9.93 -19.60 3.21
C GLY A 144 -9.24 -20.71 2.40
N ASP A 145 -7.91 -20.79 2.37
CA ASP A 145 -7.15 -21.70 1.51
C ASP A 145 -7.54 -23.19 1.75
N PRO A 146 -8.09 -23.88 0.74
CA PRO A 146 -8.45 -25.31 0.84
C PRO A 146 -7.30 -26.21 1.30
N ALA A 147 -6.06 -25.92 0.88
CA ALA A 147 -4.88 -26.73 1.23
C ALA A 147 -4.55 -26.64 2.73
N ARG A 148 -4.93 -25.53 3.38
CA ARG A 148 -4.82 -25.37 4.83
C ARG A 148 -6.05 -25.88 5.57
N LEU A 149 -7.24 -25.60 5.03
CA LEU A 149 -8.49 -25.99 5.67
C LEU A 149 -8.69 -27.51 5.75
N ILE A 150 -8.12 -28.30 4.81
CA ILE A 150 -8.19 -29.77 4.86
C ILE A 150 -7.51 -30.38 6.11
N ARG A 151 -6.65 -29.62 6.80
CA ARG A 151 -5.98 -30.03 8.04
C ARG A 151 -6.83 -29.81 9.29
N LEU A 152 -8.02 -29.24 9.14
CA LEU A 152 -8.98 -29.04 10.22
C LEU A 152 -10.07 -30.11 10.20
N PRO A 153 -10.78 -30.33 11.32
CA PRO A 153 -12.03 -31.08 11.30
C PRO A 153 -13.01 -30.50 10.26
N ALA A 154 -13.71 -31.36 9.52
CA ALA A 154 -14.54 -30.97 8.38
C ALA A 154 -15.52 -29.84 8.70
N GLU A 155 -16.24 -29.94 9.81
CA GLU A 155 -17.18 -28.89 10.24
C GLU A 155 -16.50 -27.54 10.47
N ARG A 156 -15.28 -27.54 11.02
CA ARG A 156 -14.51 -26.32 11.25
C ARG A 156 -13.99 -25.75 9.93
N ALA A 157 -13.54 -26.59 9.01
CA ALA A 157 -13.14 -26.20 7.66
C ALA A 157 -14.29 -25.54 6.90
N ASP A 158 -15.49 -26.13 6.97
CA ASP A 158 -16.69 -25.62 6.30
C ASP A 158 -17.11 -24.26 6.85
N ARG A 159 -17.09 -24.09 8.18
CA ARG A 159 -17.37 -22.79 8.82
C ARG A 159 -16.39 -21.70 8.36
N TYR A 160 -15.09 -21.99 8.32
CA TYR A 160 -14.12 -21.00 7.83
C TYR A 160 -14.35 -20.68 6.35
N ARG A 161 -14.60 -21.69 5.51
CA ARG A 161 -14.86 -21.49 4.07
C ARG A 161 -16.07 -20.57 3.85
N GLN A 162 -17.18 -20.84 4.52
CA GLN A 162 -18.39 -20.01 4.44
C GLN A 162 -18.11 -18.59 4.94
N ARG A 163 -17.52 -18.46 6.14
CA ARG A 163 -17.20 -17.17 6.75
C ARG A 163 -16.38 -16.27 5.85
N TYR A 164 -15.31 -16.78 5.24
CA TYR A 164 -14.44 -15.96 4.40
C TYR A 164 -15.03 -15.72 3.01
N ALA A 165 -15.86 -16.63 2.48
CA ALA A 165 -16.63 -16.36 1.27
C ALA A 165 -17.62 -15.20 1.48
N ASP A 166 -18.34 -15.18 2.59
CA ASP A 166 -19.31 -14.13 2.90
C ASP A 166 -18.63 -12.79 3.17
N ARG A 167 -17.52 -12.77 3.92
CA ARG A 167 -16.72 -11.55 4.13
C ARG A 167 -16.11 -11.01 2.85
N THR A 168 -15.66 -11.88 1.94
CA THR A 168 -15.12 -11.46 0.63
C THR A 168 -16.21 -10.76 -0.18
N ARG A 169 -17.41 -11.34 -0.27
CA ARG A 169 -18.54 -10.73 -0.96
C ARG A 169 -18.90 -9.36 -0.36
N LEU A 170 -19.02 -9.30 0.97
CA LEU A 170 -19.33 -8.04 1.66
C LEU A 170 -18.29 -6.96 1.39
N LEU A 171 -16.99 -7.29 1.45
CA LEU A 171 -15.93 -6.33 1.12
C LEU A 171 -16.02 -5.86 -0.34
N ASP A 172 -16.26 -6.78 -1.28
CA ASP A 172 -16.38 -6.44 -2.69
C ASP A 172 -17.58 -5.52 -2.98
N ASP A 173 -18.73 -5.77 -2.33
CA ASP A 173 -19.92 -4.93 -2.42
C ASP A 173 -19.66 -3.52 -1.85
N LEU A 174 -18.99 -3.42 -0.69
CA LEU A 174 -18.61 -2.14 -0.08
C LEU A 174 -17.63 -1.34 -0.95
N VAL A 175 -16.64 -2.00 -1.55
CA VAL A 175 -15.69 -1.37 -2.48
C VAL A 175 -16.40 -0.88 -3.74
N ALA A 176 -17.32 -1.67 -4.29
CA ALA A 176 -18.13 -1.27 -5.45
C ALA A 176 -19.02 -0.06 -5.12
N ALA A 177 -19.67 -0.05 -3.96
CA ALA A 177 -20.49 1.06 -3.49
C ALA A 177 -19.66 2.35 -3.31
N ARG A 178 -18.47 2.26 -2.69
CA ARG A 178 -17.54 3.40 -2.55
C ARG A 178 -17.16 3.99 -3.91
N ARG A 179 -16.80 3.13 -4.88
CA ARG A 179 -16.41 3.57 -6.23
C ARG A 179 -17.57 4.22 -6.98
N ALA A 180 -18.78 3.68 -6.86
CA ALA A 180 -19.98 4.27 -7.45
C ALA A 180 -20.29 5.66 -6.86
N ALA A 181 -20.17 5.81 -5.53
CA ALA A 181 -20.35 7.10 -4.85
C ALA A 181 -19.30 8.14 -5.28
N GLY A 182 -18.03 7.74 -5.39
CA GLY A 182 -16.96 8.62 -5.86
C GLY A 182 -17.16 9.09 -7.31
N LYS A 183 -17.67 8.21 -8.20
CA LYS A 183 -18.02 8.57 -9.57
C LYS A 183 -19.18 9.58 -9.63
N ALA A 184 -20.21 9.38 -8.83
CA ALA A 184 -21.36 10.29 -8.76
C ALA A 184 -20.97 11.69 -8.27
N ALA A 185 -20.10 11.78 -7.25
CA ALA A 185 -19.57 13.04 -6.75
C ALA A 185 -18.72 13.78 -7.81
N GLY A 186 -17.81 13.07 -8.48
CA GLY A 186 -16.98 13.67 -9.54
C GLY A 186 -17.76 14.12 -10.79
N THR A 187 -18.91 13.50 -11.09
CA THR A 187 -19.81 13.97 -12.16
C THR A 187 -20.60 15.24 -11.80
N GLY A 188 -20.82 15.50 -10.51
CA GLY A 188 -21.47 16.73 -10.03
C GLY A 188 -20.56 17.95 -10.15
N GLU A 189 -19.29 17.83 -9.73
CA GLU A 189 -18.29 18.90 -9.87
C GLU A 189 -17.99 19.25 -11.33
N ALA A 190 -17.95 18.26 -12.22
CA ALA A 190 -17.76 18.50 -13.65
C ALA A 190 -18.96 19.22 -14.31
N ALA A 191 -20.18 19.01 -13.80
CA ALA A 191 -21.37 19.70 -14.28
C ALA A 191 -21.44 21.15 -13.75
N GLU A 192 -21.00 21.40 -12.52
CA GLU A 192 -20.99 22.73 -11.91
C GLU A 192 -19.87 23.62 -12.48
N ALA A 193 -18.70 23.04 -12.81
CA ALA A 193 -17.63 23.75 -13.52
C ALA A 193 -18.01 24.16 -14.95
N ALA A 194 -18.89 23.41 -15.62
CA ALA A 194 -19.38 23.73 -16.97
C ALA A 194 -20.43 24.87 -16.97
N ASP A 195 -21.17 25.07 -15.86
CA ASP A 195 -22.15 26.16 -15.72
C ASP A 195 -21.47 27.50 -15.37
N ALA A 196 -20.36 27.45 -14.63
CA ALA A 196 -19.58 28.64 -14.25
C ALA A 196 -18.85 29.32 -15.43
N ASP A 197 -18.50 28.58 -16.50
CA ASP A 197 -17.83 29.13 -17.70
C ASP A 197 -18.82 29.84 -18.66
N ALA A 198 -20.13 29.56 -18.55
CA ALA A 198 -21.15 30.17 -19.39
C ALA A 198 -21.50 31.63 -19.02
N HIS A 199 -21.02 32.14 -17.88
CA HIS A 199 -21.32 33.50 -17.39
C HIS A 199 -20.17 34.50 -17.50
N ARG A 200 -19.02 34.13 -18.09
CA ARG A 200 -17.92 35.07 -18.31
C ARG A 200 -18.17 35.90 -19.57
N LYS A 201 -18.77 37.09 -19.40
CA LYS A 201 -18.88 38.08 -20.48
C LYS A 201 -17.47 38.42 -21.02
N PRO A 202 -17.29 38.50 -22.34
CA PRO A 202 -16.03 38.95 -22.91
C PRO A 202 -15.87 40.45 -22.63
N ALA A 203 -14.72 40.84 -22.08
CA ALA A 203 -14.29 42.22 -22.05
C ALA A 203 -13.89 42.62 -23.47
N GLU A 204 -14.55 43.64 -24.03
CA GLU A 204 -14.08 44.34 -25.23
C GLU A 204 -12.80 45.11 -24.87
N GLU A 205 -11.69 44.76 -25.51
CA GLU A 205 -10.48 45.58 -25.52
C GLU A 205 -10.25 46.11 -26.94
N ALA A 206 -9.98 47.42 -26.97
CA ALA A 206 -9.88 48.27 -28.13
C ALA A 206 -8.76 47.86 -29.08
N GLY A 207 -9.05 47.98 -30.37
CA GLY A 207 -8.03 47.93 -31.41
C GLY A 207 -7.23 49.23 -31.46
N GLU A 208 -5.92 49.09 -31.61
CA GLU A 208 -5.13 50.04 -32.37
C GLU A 208 -3.89 49.34 -32.92
N ALA A 209 -3.84 49.22 -34.25
CA ALA A 209 -2.69 48.72 -35.00
C ALA A 209 -2.27 49.79 -36.00
N SER A 210 -1.00 50.18 -35.95
CA SER A 210 -0.25 50.85 -37.02
C SER A 210 1.18 50.32 -36.90
N GLY A 211 1.66 49.50 -37.83
CA GLY A 211 2.46 49.96 -38.99
C GLY A 211 3.85 50.39 -38.51
N THR A 212 4.96 49.73 -38.84
CA THR A 212 5.55 49.71 -40.19
C THR A 212 6.50 48.52 -40.44
N GLU A 213 6.67 48.30 -41.74
CA GLU A 213 7.39 47.28 -42.52
C GLU A 213 8.91 47.16 -42.24
N GLY A 214 9.51 46.04 -42.70
CA GLY A 214 10.97 45.93 -42.69
C GLY A 214 11.68 44.64 -43.12
N VAL A 215 11.32 44.06 -44.27
CA VAL A 215 12.24 43.45 -45.28
C VAL A 215 13.15 42.24 -44.89
N GLY A 216 12.93 41.11 -45.58
CA GLY A 216 13.96 40.52 -46.46
C GLY A 216 14.56 39.14 -46.14
N GLY A 217 14.52 38.24 -47.14
CA GLY A 217 15.53 37.17 -47.37
C GLY A 217 15.05 35.75 -47.07
N THR A 218 14.39 35.02 -47.99
CA THR A 218 14.94 34.17 -49.08
C THR A 218 15.63 32.85 -48.65
N GLU A 219 15.00 31.76 -49.09
CA GLU A 219 15.58 30.53 -49.69
C GLU A 219 16.03 29.31 -48.85
N GLY A 220 15.70 28.12 -49.39
CA GLY A 220 16.27 26.80 -49.08
C GLY A 220 15.25 25.78 -48.56
N VAL A 221 14.40 25.14 -49.37
CA VAL A 221 14.63 23.97 -50.27
C VAL A 221 15.07 22.68 -49.57
N GLY A 222 14.23 21.64 -49.72
CA GLY A 222 14.59 20.20 -49.73
C GLY A 222 14.37 19.46 -48.40
N GLY A 223 13.70 18.31 -48.29
CA GLY A 223 13.18 17.35 -49.28
C GLY A 223 13.24 15.93 -48.69
N GLY A 224 12.30 15.06 -49.11
CA GLY A 224 12.35 13.59 -49.03
C GLY A 224 11.93 12.95 -47.70
N ASP A 225 10.75 12.32 -47.61
CA ASP A 225 10.43 10.92 -47.98
C ASP A 225 11.03 9.88 -47.02
N ALA A 226 10.27 9.20 -46.17
CA ALA A 226 9.28 8.12 -46.42
C ALA A 226 9.87 6.71 -46.34
N LYS A 227 9.02 5.78 -45.83
CA LYS A 227 9.04 4.30 -45.98
C LYS A 227 10.09 3.52 -45.17
N ARG A 228 9.88 2.28 -44.69
CA ARG A 228 8.75 1.32 -44.69
C ARG A 228 9.14 0.14 -43.79
N ALA A 229 8.14 -0.50 -43.18
CA ALA A 229 7.91 -1.94 -43.01
C ALA A 229 9.02 -2.94 -42.59
N GLY A 230 8.63 -3.80 -41.64
CA GLY A 230 8.51 -5.24 -41.91
C GLY A 230 9.25 -6.19 -40.95
N GLY A 231 8.52 -7.18 -40.41
CA GLY A 231 9.17 -8.38 -39.83
C GLY A 231 8.31 -9.18 -38.83
N ARG A 232 7.47 -10.10 -39.33
CA ARG A 232 6.92 -11.23 -38.58
C ARG A 232 7.94 -12.38 -38.54
N ALA A 233 8.01 -13.13 -37.45
CA ALA A 233 8.26 -14.58 -37.49
C ALA A 233 7.84 -15.27 -36.18
N ALA A 234 7.32 -16.48 -36.32
CA ALA A 234 6.84 -17.37 -35.26
C ALA A 234 7.62 -18.70 -35.29
N ALA A 235 7.83 -19.33 -34.13
CA ALA A 235 8.13 -20.76 -33.92
C ALA A 235 7.90 -21.05 -32.43
N ARG A 236 6.91 -21.83 -31.96
CA ARG A 236 6.71 -23.30 -31.97
C ARG A 236 7.86 -24.13 -31.36
N GLY A 237 7.63 -24.61 -30.12
CA GLY A 237 7.64 -26.04 -29.79
C GLY A 237 8.86 -26.65 -29.07
N SER A 238 8.67 -27.06 -27.80
CA SER A 238 9.01 -28.41 -27.28
C SER A 238 8.65 -28.54 -25.81
N GLY A 239 7.78 -29.50 -25.49
CA GLY A 239 7.40 -29.88 -24.13
C GLY A 239 8.37 -30.91 -23.51
N PRO A 240 8.28 -31.17 -22.20
CA PRO A 240 9.16 -32.10 -21.50
C PRO A 240 8.74 -33.57 -21.68
N PRO A 241 9.69 -34.53 -21.63
CA PRO A 241 9.37 -35.95 -21.70
C PRO A 241 8.84 -36.49 -20.36
N VAL A 242 7.80 -37.31 -20.48
CA VAL A 242 7.29 -38.21 -19.45
C VAL A 242 8.17 -39.46 -19.38
N ALA A 243 8.53 -39.90 -18.19
CA ALA A 243 9.12 -41.22 -17.95
C ALA A 243 8.25 -41.96 -16.95
N SER A 244 7.82 -43.15 -17.36
CA SER A 244 6.92 -44.03 -16.62
C SER A 244 7.63 -45.36 -16.39
N THR A 245 7.59 -45.82 -15.12
CA THR A 245 7.56 -47.24 -14.67
C THR A 245 8.84 -48.09 -14.82
N PRO A 246 8.96 -49.27 -14.16
CA PRO A 246 7.94 -50.15 -13.53
C PRO A 246 7.63 -49.90 -12.05
#